data_AF-A0A084B1X3-F1
#
_entry.id   AF-A0A084B1X3-F1
#
_cell.length_a   1.000
_cell.length_b   1.000
_cell.length_c   1.000
_cell.angle_alpha   90.00
_cell.angle_beta   90.00
_cell.angle_gamma   90.00
#
_symmetry.space_group_name_H-M   'P 1'
#
loop_
_entity.id
_entity.type
_entity.pdbx_description
1 polymer ?
#
loop_
_entity_poly.entity_id
_entity_poly.type
_entity_poly.pdbx_seq_one_letter_code
_entity_poly.pdbx_strand_id
1 'polypeptide(L)'
;MLAKGYDETALLEELAHALSVTDEAIKRTSPDHPDHPVQLGIISDLLFKRYRRTKDKADLNRAIENARIPVEVDSHPGLASQLSALGDMMERYLLEYPRAPVT
;
A
#
# COMPACT_ATOMS: atom_id res chain seq x y z
N MET A 1 -11.06 -19.46 -21.19
CA MET A 1 -10.04 -18.99 -20.22
C MET A 1 -9.39 -17.65 -20.57
N LEU A 2 -9.70 -17.01 -21.71
CA LEU A 2 -9.09 -15.72 -22.11
C LEU A 2 -9.62 -14.49 -21.35
N ALA A 3 -10.91 -14.46 -20.99
CA ALA A 3 -11.52 -13.32 -20.31
C ALA A 3 -10.85 -13.00 -18.95
N LYS A 4 -10.57 -14.03 -18.14
CA LYS A 4 -9.96 -13.86 -16.82
C LYS A 4 -8.56 -13.21 -16.88
N GLY A 5 -7.75 -13.55 -17.87
CA GLY A 5 -6.42 -12.96 -18.05
C GLY A 5 -6.46 -11.53 -18.59
N TYR A 6 -7.45 -11.23 -19.43
CA TYR A 6 -7.71 -9.87 -19.90
C TYR A 6 -8.13 -8.96 -18.74
N ASP A 7 -9.06 -9.42 -17.90
CA ASP A 7 -9.53 -8.67 -16.72
C ASP A 7 -8.39 -8.42 -15.70
N GLU A 8 -7.49 -9.39 -15.53
CA GLU A 8 -6.33 -9.26 -14.65
C GLU A 8 -5.30 -8.26 -15.19
N THR A 9 -5.06 -8.26 -16.50
CA THR A 9 -4.15 -7.30 -17.14
C THR A 9 -4.70 -5.87 -17.05
N ALA A 10 -5.98 -5.68 -17.39
CA ALA A 10 -6.65 -4.38 -17.29
C ALA A 10 -6.63 -3.83 -15.85
N LEU A 11 -6.90 -4.68 -14.87
CA LEU A 11 -6.83 -4.30 -13.45
C LEU A 11 -5.41 -3.87 -13.04
N LEU A 12 -4.37 -4.57 -13.51
CA LEU A 12 -2.98 -4.19 -13.20
C LEU A 12 -2.58 -2.85 -13.84
N GLU A 13 -3.07 -2.57 -15.04
CA GLU A 13 -2.89 -1.27 -15.70
C GLU A 13 -3.59 -0.15 -14.94
N GLU A 14 -4.84 -0.38 -14.49
CA GLU A 14 -5.58 0.58 -13.66
C GLU A 14 -4.87 0.85 -12.33
N LEU A 15 -4.35 -0.18 -11.67
CA LEU A 15 -3.55 -0.03 -10.45
C LEU A 15 -2.26 0.75 -10.70
N ALA A 16 -1.55 0.49 -11.80
CA ALA A 16 -0.35 1.22 -12.17
C ALA A 16 -0.64 2.71 -12.44
N HIS A 17 -1.74 3.00 -13.15
CA HIS A 17 -2.18 4.36 -13.41
C HIS A 17 -2.55 5.09 -12.11
N ALA A 18 -3.33 4.45 -11.23
CA ALA A 18 -3.71 5.03 -9.94
C ALA A 18 -2.49 5.32 -9.04
N LEU A 19 -1.49 4.43 -9.05
CA LEU A 19 -0.22 4.64 -8.35
C LEU A 19 0.55 5.84 -8.90
N SER A 20 0.61 6.00 -10.23
CA SER A 20 1.27 7.15 -10.87
C SER A 20 0.61 8.48 -10.48
N VAL A 21 -0.72 8.54 -10.56
CA VAL A 21 -1.48 9.75 -10.21
C VAL A 21 -1.32 10.11 -8.73
N THR A 22 -1.37 9.10 -7.84
CA THR A 22 -1.22 9.32 -6.40
C THR A 22 0.20 9.79 -6.05
N ASP A 23 1.22 9.23 -6.70
CA ASP A 23 2.62 9.63 -6.51
C ASP A 23 2.86 11.09 -6.95
N GLU A 24 2.23 11.52 -8.05
CA GLU A 24 2.26 12.93 -8.46
C GLU A 24 1.54 13.85 -7.47
N ALA A 25 0.40 13.43 -6.92
CA ALA A 25 -0.33 14.20 -5.92
C ALA A 25 0.50 14.40 -4.64
N ILE A 26 1.18 13.34 -4.17
CA ILE A 26 2.07 13.40 -3.01
C ILE A 26 3.23 14.36 -3.27
N LYS A 27 3.87 14.31 -4.44
CA LYS A 27 4.97 15.24 -4.81
C LYS A 27 4.55 16.71 -4.81
N ARG A 28 3.26 17.01 -4.97
CA ARG A 28 2.71 18.37 -4.98
C ARG A 28 2.16 18.80 -3.62
N THR A 29 2.07 17.89 -2.66
CA THR A 29 1.47 18.12 -1.34
C THR A 29 2.59 18.24 -0.31
N SER A 30 2.58 19.31 0.50
CA SER A 30 3.54 19.44 1.60
C SER A 30 3.34 18.29 2.59
N PRO A 31 4.40 17.72 3.20
CA PRO A 31 4.27 16.73 4.27
C PRO A 31 3.42 17.21 5.45
N ASP A 32 3.37 18.52 5.70
CA ASP A 32 2.57 19.15 6.77
C ASP A 32 1.09 19.37 6.37
N HIS A 33 0.71 19.01 5.14
CA HIS A 33 -0.65 19.20 4.66
C HIS A 33 -1.60 18.18 5.31
N PRO A 34 -2.81 18.58 5.72
CA PRO A 34 -3.79 17.68 6.36
C PRO A 34 -4.15 16.43 5.53
N ASP A 35 -4.10 16.54 4.20
CA ASP A 35 -4.39 15.43 3.28
C ASP A 35 -3.19 14.49 3.03
N HIS A 36 -1.98 14.85 3.45
CA HIS A 36 -0.79 14.02 3.20
C HIS A 36 -0.93 12.61 3.82
N PRO A 37 -1.40 12.44 5.07
CA PRO A 37 -1.77 11.13 5.63
C PRO A 37 -2.75 10.32 4.77
N VAL A 38 -3.76 10.98 4.21
CA VAL A 38 -4.79 10.32 3.39
C VAL A 38 -4.18 9.79 2.09
N GLN A 39 -3.32 10.58 1.45
CA GLN A 39 -2.62 10.19 0.23
C GLN A 39 -1.69 8.99 0.46
N LEU A 40 -1.00 8.95 1.60
CA LEU A 40 -0.17 7.81 2.02
C LEU A 40 -1.00 6.54 2.27
N GLY A 41 -2.20 6.68 2.85
CA GLY A 41 -3.14 5.56 2.98
C GLY A 41 -3.60 5.01 1.63
N ILE A 42 -3.89 5.88 0.66
CA ILE A 42 -4.31 5.49 -0.69
C ILE A 42 -3.19 4.73 -1.42
N ILE A 43 -1.97 5.27 -1.43
CA ILE A 43 -0.85 4.61 -2.12
C ILE A 43 -0.51 3.26 -1.47
N SER A 44 -0.61 3.16 -0.14
CA SER A 44 -0.41 1.90 0.58
C SER A 44 -1.42 0.82 0.17
N ASP A 45 -2.71 1.16 0.10
CA ASP A 45 -3.77 0.23 -0.31
C ASP A 45 -3.61 -0.23 -1.77
N LEU A 46 -3.27 0.69 -2.68
CA LEU A 46 -3.01 0.36 -4.09
C LEU A 46 -1.83 -0.61 -4.25
N LEU A 47 -0.72 -0.35 -3.54
CA LEU A 47 0.45 -1.23 -3.53
C LEU A 47 0.11 -2.61 -2.97
N PHE A 48 -0.67 -2.67 -1.88
CA PHE A 48 -1.08 -3.94 -1.30
C PHE A 48 -2.03 -4.74 -2.20
N LYS A 49 -2.96 -4.06 -2.88
CA LYS A 49 -3.81 -4.68 -3.91
C LYS A 49 -2.97 -5.25 -5.05
N ARG A 50 -1.95 -4.53 -5.52
CA ARG A 50 -1.03 -5.01 -6.55
C ARG A 50 -0.23 -6.22 -6.06
N TYR A 51 0.35 -6.16 -4.85
CA TYR A 51 1.00 -7.29 -4.20
C TYR A 51 0.12 -8.55 -4.15
N ARG A 52 -1.16 -8.41 -3.77
CA ARG A 52 -2.08 -9.56 -3.69
C ARG A 52 -2.27 -10.28 -5.04
N ARG A 53 -2.01 -9.61 -6.16
CA ARG A 53 -2.11 -10.16 -7.52
C ARG A 53 -0.75 -10.64 -8.03
N THR A 54 0.29 -9.82 -7.88
CA THR A 54 1.61 -10.08 -8.47
C THR A 54 2.54 -10.87 -7.57
N LYS A 55 2.28 -10.90 -6.26
CA LYS A 55 3.18 -11.39 -5.21
C LYS A 55 4.55 -10.71 -5.21
N ASP A 56 4.64 -9.50 -5.77
CA ASP A 56 5.85 -8.69 -5.76
C ASP A 56 6.13 -8.15 -4.35
N LYS A 57 7.20 -8.65 -3.73
CA LYS A 57 7.64 -8.23 -2.39
C LYS A 57 7.92 -6.72 -2.32
N ALA A 58 8.38 -6.11 -3.41
CA ALA A 58 8.67 -4.67 -3.44
C ALA A 58 7.41 -3.85 -3.18
N ASP A 59 6.26 -4.29 -3.69
CA ASP A 59 4.97 -3.66 -3.44
C ASP A 59 4.55 -3.77 -1.98
N LEU A 60 4.71 -4.95 -1.38
CA LEU A 60 4.40 -5.14 0.04
C LEU A 60 5.28 -4.25 0.94
N ASN A 61 6.58 -4.16 0.65
CA ASN A 61 7.50 -3.31 1.40
C ASN A 61 7.08 -1.84 1.32
N ARG A 62 6.84 -1.34 0.12
CA ARG A 62 6.41 0.05 -0.08
C ARG A 62 5.03 0.31 0.55
N ALA A 63 4.12 -0.66 0.53
CA ALA A 63 2.82 -0.53 1.18
C ALA A 63 2.99 -0.34 2.69
N ILE A 64 3.86 -1.13 3.32
CA ILE A 64 4.19 -1.03 4.75
C ILE A 64 4.86 0.31 5.08
N GLU A 65 5.79 0.76 4.24
CA GLU A 65 6.47 2.06 4.41
C GLU A 65 5.47 3.22 4.39
N ASN A 66 4.54 3.24 3.44
CA ASN A 66 3.54 4.31 3.32
C ASN A 66 2.43 4.19 4.37
N ALA A 67 2.13 3.00 4.87
CA ALA A 67 1.15 2.80 5.94
C ALA A 67 1.64 3.31 7.30
N ARG A 68 2.95 3.46 7.49
CA ARG A 68 3.55 3.93 8.75
C ARG A 68 3.47 5.45 8.87
N ILE A 69 2.36 5.93 9.42
CA ILE A 69 2.21 7.33 9.82
C ILE A 69 2.55 7.44 11.31
N PRO A 70 3.29 8.48 11.75
CA PRO A 70 3.48 8.76 13.17
C PRO A 70 2.14 8.82 13.90
N VAL A 71 2.03 8.13 15.04
CA VAL A 71 0.78 8.07 15.84
C VAL A 71 0.39 9.44 16.43
N GLU A 72 1.28 10.43 16.34
CA GLU A 72 1.09 11.80 16.82
C GLU A 72 -0.01 12.57 16.08
N VAL A 73 -0.51 12.06 14.95
CA VAL A 73 -1.64 12.70 14.26
C VAL A 73 -2.96 12.32 14.94
N ASP A 74 -3.17 12.92 16.12
CA ASP A 74 -4.32 12.71 16.99
C ASP A 74 -5.62 12.90 16.18
N SER A 75 -6.43 11.84 16.12
CA SER A 75 -7.80 11.86 15.58
C SER A 75 -7.99 11.99 14.06
N HIS A 76 -7.18 11.32 13.23
CA HIS A 76 -7.54 11.14 11.82
C HIS A 76 -8.65 10.07 11.67
N PRO A 77 -9.80 10.38 11.04
CA PRO A 77 -10.90 9.42 10.84
C PRO A 77 -10.50 8.13 10.10
N GLY A 78 -9.39 8.15 9.35
CA GLY A 78 -8.85 6.99 8.63
C GLY A 78 -7.77 6.19 9.36
N LEU A 79 -7.32 6.64 10.54
CA LEU A 79 -6.17 6.05 11.24
C LEU A 79 -6.43 4.59 11.65
N ALA A 80 -7.65 4.27 12.11
CA ALA A 80 -8.01 2.91 12.50
C ALA A 80 -7.95 1.93 11.32
N SER A 81 -8.50 2.32 10.16
CA SER A 81 -8.45 1.49 8.94
C SER A 81 -7.01 1.29 8.46
N GLN A 82 -6.19 2.34 8.56
CA GLN A 82 -4.79 2.28 8.16
C GLN A 82 -3.95 1.38 9.08
N LEU A 83 -4.17 1.44 10.40
CA LEU A 83 -3.53 0.56 11.36
C LEU A 83 -3.93 -0.91 11.16
N SER A 84 -5.20 -1.17 10.86
CA SER A 84 -5.67 -2.52 10.51
C SER A 84 -4.99 -3.03 9.24
N ALA A 85 -4.92 -2.20 8.19
CA ALA A 85 -4.26 -2.56 6.95
C ALA A 85 -2.76 -2.83 7.16
N LEU A 86 -2.08 -2.02 8.00
CA LEU A 86 -0.69 -2.25 8.38
C LEU A 86 -0.50 -3.60 9.09
N GLY A 87 -1.42 -3.96 9.99
CA GLY A 87 -1.44 -5.27 10.65
C GLY A 87 -1.48 -6.42 9.65
N ASP A 88 -2.43 -6.38 8.71
CA ASP A 88 -2.58 -7.40 7.66
C ASP A 88 -1.34 -7.51 6.76
N MET A 89 -0.73 -6.37 6.40
CA MET A 89 0.48 -6.35 5.60
C MET A 89 1.67 -6.95 6.35
N MET A 90 1.82 -6.63 7.64
CA MET A 90 2.89 -7.16 8.48
C MET A 90 2.73 -8.66 8.73
N GLU A 91 1.52 -9.13 8.97
CA GLU A 91 1.23 -10.56 9.10
C GLU A 91 1.66 -11.31 7.83
N ARG A 92 1.24 -10.82 6.65
CA ARG A 92 1.64 -11.42 5.36
C ARG A 92 3.14 -11.38 5.14
N TYR A 93 3.81 -10.28 5.52
CA TYR A 93 5.25 -10.19 5.40
C TYR A 93 5.95 -11.27 6.25
N LEU A 94 5.51 -11.48 7.49
CA LEU A 94 6.08 -12.48 8.38
C LEU A 94 5.82 -13.92 7.91
N LEU A 95 4.63 -14.18 7.36
CA LEU A 95 4.25 -15.50 6.85
C LEU A 95 4.96 -15.84 5.53
N GLU A 96 5.04 -14.90 4.60
CA GLU A 96 5.56 -15.15 3.24
C GLU A 96 7.09 -14.93 3.16
N TYR A 97 7.68 -14.14 4.07
CA TYR A 97 9.10 -13.84 4.08
C TYR A 97 9.73 -14.02 5.48
N PRO A 98 9.67 -15.23 6.07
CA PRO A 98 10.26 -15.49 7.36
C PRO A 98 11.77 -15.24 7.30
N ARG A 99 12.33 -14.63 8.35
CA ARG A 99 13.79 -14.59 8.49
C ARG A 99 14.27 -16.03 8.58
N ALA A 100 15.33 -16.36 7.85
CA ALA A 100 16.04 -17.61 8.09
C ALA A 100 16.39 -17.70 9.58
N PRO A 101 16.20 -18.87 10.22
CA PRO A 101 16.66 -19.04 11.60
C PRO A 101 18.15 -18.70 11.63
N VAL A 102 18.54 -17.82 12.55
CA VAL A 102 19.95 -17.53 12.82
C VAL A 102 20.53 -18.82 13.40
N THR A 103 21.28 -19.56 12.58
CA THR A 103 22.05 -20.76 12.99
C THR A 103 23.32 -20.36 13.70
#